data_AF-A0AA42UN43-F1
#
_entry.id   AF-A0AA42UN43-F1
#
_cell.length_a   1.000
_cell.length_b   1.000
_cell.length_c   1.000
_cell.angle_alpha   90.00
_cell.angle_beta   90.00
_cell.angle_gamma   90.00
#
_symmetry.space_group_name_H-M   'P 1'
#
loop_
_entity.id
_entity.type
_entity.pdbx_description
1 polymer ?
#
loop_
_entity_poly.entity_id
_entity_poly.type
_entity_poly.pdbx_seq_one_letter_code
_entity_poly.pdbx_strand_id
1 'polypeptide(L)'
;MSSNDLSDRYAARFGSPNMSSVGLEDFLQILELVAVKNKGFFIFKVDGERGGNIYTFVLNVSATKDVVIRKDTDKIREGMEFLFCELERIGIYP
;
A
#
# COMPACT_ATOMS: atom_id res chain seq x y z
N MET A 1 -16.25 1.58 9.64
CA MET A 1 -15.47 2.66 9.00
C MET A 1 -15.35 2.34 7.53
N SER A 2 -15.45 3.35 6.66
CA SER A 2 -15.28 3.11 5.21
C SER A 2 -13.81 2.85 4.89
N SER A 3 -13.54 2.19 3.75
CA SER A 3 -12.17 1.93 3.30
C SER A 3 -11.40 3.23 3.06
N ASN A 4 -12.10 4.29 2.63
CA ASN A 4 -11.53 5.61 2.38
C ASN A 4 -11.08 6.30 3.68
N ASP A 5 -11.85 6.16 4.77
CA ASP A 5 -11.47 6.74 6.06
C ASP A 5 -10.15 6.17 6.60
N LEU A 6 -9.89 4.88 6.34
CA LEU A 6 -8.69 4.20 6.81
C LEU A 6 -7.46 4.60 5.98
N SER A 7 -7.60 4.65 4.65
CA SER A 7 -6.51 5.10 3.78
C SER A 7 -6.13 6.56 4.03
N ASP A 8 -7.13 7.44 4.27
CA ASP A 8 -6.90 8.84 4.58
C ASP A 8 -6.19 9.02 5.92
N ARG A 9 -6.57 8.26 6.95
CA ARG A 9 -5.88 8.25 8.25
C ARG A 9 -4.43 7.81 8.13
N TYR A 10 -4.17 6.76 7.34
CA TYR A 10 -2.81 6.31 7.13
C TYR A 10 -1.98 7.40 6.43
N ALA A 11 -2.51 8.00 5.36
CA ALA A 11 -1.86 9.10 4.63
C ALA A 11 -1.55 10.32 5.54
N ALA A 12 -2.47 10.67 6.44
CA ALA A 12 -2.30 11.76 7.39
C ALA A 12 -1.08 11.59 8.31
N ARG A 13 -0.69 10.35 8.62
CA ARG A 13 0.52 10.07 9.43
C ARG A 13 1.82 10.51 8.75
N PHE A 14 1.78 10.70 7.43
CA PHE A 14 2.91 11.12 6.61
C PHE A 14 2.77 12.56 6.10
N GLY A 15 1.86 13.34 6.69
CA GLY A 15 1.66 14.75 6.34
C GLY A 15 0.82 15.00 5.09
N SER A 16 0.24 13.95 4.49
CA SER A 16 -0.71 14.11 3.39
C SER A 16 -2.12 14.39 3.91
N PRO A 17 -2.86 15.39 3.39
CA PRO A 17 -4.21 15.71 3.88
C PRO A 17 -5.21 14.57 3.69
N ASN A 18 -5.04 13.72 2.68
CA ASN A 18 -5.84 12.52 2.42
C ASN A 18 -5.12 11.61 1.40
N MET A 19 -5.72 10.46 1.09
CA MET A 19 -5.15 9.49 0.16
C MET A 19 -5.08 10.01 -1.29
N SER A 20 -5.97 10.93 -1.67
CA SER A 20 -5.99 11.48 -3.03
C SER A 20 -4.78 12.38 -3.34
N SER A 21 -4.18 12.98 -2.30
CA SER A 21 -2.96 13.79 -2.44
C SER A 21 -1.67 12.97 -2.46
N VAL A 22 -1.72 11.68 -2.13
CA VAL A 22 -0.53 10.82 -2.11
C VAL A 22 -0.12 10.48 -3.55
N GLY A 23 1.08 10.89 -3.94
CA GLY A 23 1.71 10.50 -5.20
C GLY A 23 2.17 9.05 -5.18
N LEU A 24 2.36 8.46 -6.37
CA LEU A 24 2.90 7.10 -6.47
C LEU A 24 4.30 7.00 -5.86
N GLU A 25 5.16 8.00 -6.08
CA GLU A 25 6.52 8.01 -5.52
C GLU A 25 6.51 8.04 -3.99
N ASP A 26 5.72 8.92 -3.37
CA ASP A 26 5.57 9.00 -1.92
C ASP A 26 5.06 7.66 -1.35
N PHE A 27 4.07 7.07 -2.02
CA PHE A 27 3.53 5.77 -1.65
C PHE A 27 4.58 4.67 -1.68
N LEU A 28 5.39 4.59 -2.75
CA LEU A 28 6.45 3.60 -2.88
C LEU A 28 7.49 3.77 -1.76
N GLN A 29 7.90 5.00 -1.45
CA GLN A 29 8.83 5.30 -0.37
C GLN A 29 8.28 4.91 1.01
N ILE A 30 6.99 5.19 1.27
CA ILE A 30 6.33 4.80 2.52
C ILE A 30 6.32 3.28 2.67
N LEU A 31 5.99 2.53 1.61
CA LEU A 31 5.95 1.07 1.67
C LEU A 31 7.34 0.44 1.77
N GLU A 32 8.34 1.02 1.12
CA GLU A 32 9.74 0.62 1.31
C GLU A 32 10.14 0.80 2.78
N LEU A 33 9.83 1.95 3.39
CA LEU A 33 10.13 2.20 4.80
C LEU A 33 9.43 1.18 5.71
N VAL A 34 8.13 0.93 5.50
CA VAL A 34 7.37 -0.07 6.26
C VAL A 34 7.99 -1.45 6.13
N ALA A 35 8.34 -1.87 4.91
CA ALA A 35 8.97 -3.16 4.65
C ALA A 35 10.33 -3.26 5.39
N VAL A 36 11.20 -2.27 5.26
CA VAL A 36 12.53 -2.25 5.90
C VAL A 36 12.42 -2.33 7.42
N LYS A 37 11.56 -1.50 8.04
CA LYS A 37 11.34 -1.47 9.49
C LYS A 37 10.84 -2.82 10.03
N ASN A 38 10.06 -3.54 9.21
CA ASN A 38 9.45 -4.82 9.57
C ASN A 38 10.21 -6.03 8.99
N LYS A 39 11.46 -5.86 8.54
CA LYS A 39 12.29 -6.93 7.93
C LYS A 39 11.57 -7.71 6.82
N GLY A 40 10.77 -6.98 6.05
CA GLY A 40 9.92 -7.46 4.98
C GLY A 40 10.37 -6.98 3.61
N PHE A 41 9.47 -7.11 2.63
CA PHE A 41 9.67 -6.60 1.27
C PHE A 41 8.37 -6.07 0.67
N PHE A 42 8.49 -5.14 -0.26
CA PHE A 42 7.40 -4.64 -1.07
C PHE A 42 7.67 -4.89 -2.56
N ILE A 43 6.67 -5.35 -3.30
CA ILE A 43 6.73 -5.58 -4.75
C ILE A 43 5.59 -4.80 -5.40
N PHE A 44 5.95 -4.01 -6.40
CA PHE A 44 5.02 -3.42 -7.35
C PHE A 44 5.35 -3.94 -8.75
N LYS A 45 4.39 -4.58 -9.40
CA LYS A 45 4.53 -5.16 -10.74
C LYS A 45 3.48 -4.60 -11.68
N VAL A 46 3.89 -4.31 -12.91
CA VAL A 46 3.03 -3.90 -14.02
C VAL A 46 3.04 -5.02 -15.07
N ASP A 47 1.90 -5.67 -15.26
CA ASP A 47 1.67 -6.67 -16.31
C ASP A 47 0.94 -6.01 -17.49
N GLY A 48 1.69 -5.69 -18.55
CA GLY A 48 1.17 -5.04 -19.77
C GLY A 48 0.80 -5.99 -20.91
N GLU A 49 1.10 -7.29 -20.80
CA GLU A 49 0.85 -8.27 -21.87
C GLU A 49 -0.56 -8.86 -21.86
N ARG A 50 -1.29 -8.70 -20.75
CA ARG A 50 -2.73 -9.02 -20.70
C ARG A 50 -3.47 -7.85 -21.33
N GLY A 51 -4.63 -8.06 -21.93
CA GLY A 51 -5.40 -7.05 -22.69
C GLY A 51 -5.84 -5.79 -21.93
N GLY A 52 -5.27 -5.51 -20.75
CA GLY A 52 -5.33 -4.27 -19.98
C GLY A 52 -4.15 -4.24 -18.98
N ASN A 53 -3.83 -3.04 -18.47
CA ASN A 53 -2.79 -2.88 -17.45
C ASN A 53 -3.23 -3.58 -16.16
N ILE A 54 -2.54 -4.64 -15.75
CA ILE A 54 -2.75 -5.25 -14.43
C ILE A 54 -1.60 -4.83 -13.51
N TYR A 55 -1.95 -4.19 -12.41
CA TYR A 55 -1.05 -3.81 -11.34
C TYR A 55 -1.14 -4.83 -10.21
N THR A 56 0.01 -5.34 -9.76
CA THR A 56 0.11 -6.21 -8.59
C THR A 56 0.91 -5.49 -7.51
N PHE A 57 0.31 -5.36 -6.34
CA PHE A 57 0.92 -4.83 -5.13
C PHE A 57 1.07 -5.97 -4.12
N VAL A 58 2.26 -6.16 -3.56
CA VAL A 58 2.52 -7.12 -2.49
C VAL A 58 3.36 -6.46 -1.42
N LEU A 59 2.87 -6.44 -0.18
CA LEU A 59 3.67 -6.11 1.00
C LEU A 59 3.75 -7.35 1.88
N ASN A 60 4.97 -7.85 2.07
CA ASN A 60 5.24 -8.96 2.98
C ASN A 60 6.00 -8.44 4.19
N VAL A 61 5.42 -8.63 5.37
CA VAL A 61 6.03 -8.33 6.67
C VAL A 61 5.86 -9.53 7.61
N SER A 62 5.82 -10.75 7.05
CA SER A 62 5.49 -11.96 7.78
C SER A 62 6.51 -12.32 8.86
N ALA A 63 7.79 -11.97 8.63
CA ALA A 63 8.87 -12.24 9.59
C ALA A 63 8.68 -11.54 10.94
N THR A 64 7.97 -10.42 10.99
CA THR A 64 7.78 -9.64 12.24
C THR A 64 6.32 -9.54 12.67
N LYS A 65 5.37 -9.67 11.73
CA LYS A 65 3.94 -9.45 11.98
C LYS A 65 3.04 -10.59 11.50
N ASP A 66 3.59 -11.62 10.86
CA ASP A 66 2.82 -12.70 10.21
C ASP A 66 1.76 -12.20 9.22
N VAL A 67 2.07 -11.12 8.49
CA VAL A 67 1.14 -10.44 7.57
C VAL A 67 1.72 -10.37 6.16
N VAL A 68 0.86 -10.71 5.18
CA VAL A 68 1.09 -10.48 3.75
C VAL A 68 -0.15 -9.81 3.17
N ILE A 69 0.03 -8.61 2.63
CA ILE A 69 -1.03 -7.84 1.95
C ILE A 69 -0.77 -7.96 0.45
N ARG A 70 -1.78 -8.37 -0.31
CA ARG A 70 -1.70 -8.48 -1.76
C ARG A 70 -2.95 -7.93 -2.44
N LYS A 71 -2.75 -7.18 -3.53
CA LYS A 71 -3.82 -6.68 -4.37
C LYS A 71 -3.42 -6.69 -5.84
N ASP A 72 -4.29 -7.29 -6.64
CA ASP A 72 -4.26 -7.18 -8.09
C ASP A 72 -5.41 -6.25 -8.52
N THR A 73 -5.15 -5.29 -9.41
CA THR A 73 -6.15 -4.29 -9.89
C THR A 73 -5.74 -3.74 -11.25
N ASP A 74 -6.70 -3.20 -12.00
CA ASP A 74 -6.46 -2.45 -13.23
C ASP A 74 -6.29 -0.93 -12.99
N LYS A 75 -6.38 -0.49 -11.73
CA LYS A 75 -6.26 0.92 -11.32
C LYS A 75 -5.23 1.08 -10.21
N ILE A 76 -4.14 1.80 -10.51
CA ILE A 76 -3.08 2.13 -9.55
C ILE A 76 -3.67 2.70 -8.25
N ARG A 77 -4.60 3.67 -8.37
CA ARG A 77 -5.20 4.36 -7.22
C ARG A 77 -5.93 3.39 -6.28
N GLU A 78 -6.69 2.44 -6.81
CA GLU A 78 -7.39 1.43 -6.01
C GLU A 78 -6.38 0.57 -5.23
N GLY A 79 -5.28 0.18 -5.88
CA GLY A 79 -4.22 -0.59 -5.25
C GLY A 79 -3.55 0.16 -4.09
N MET A 80 -3.29 1.46 -4.29
CA MET A 80 -2.71 2.32 -3.26
C MET A 80 -3.65 2.50 -2.06
N GLU A 81 -4.92 2.84 -2.31
CA GLU A 81 -5.95 2.99 -1.28
C GLU A 81 -6.12 1.71 -0.46
N PHE A 82 -6.15 0.55 -1.14
CA PHE A 82 -6.29 -0.75 -0.49
C PHE A 82 -5.13 -1.03 0.46
N LEU A 83 -3.88 -0.84 0.04
CA LEU A 83 -2.71 -1.11 0.90
C LEU A 83 -2.69 -0.23 2.15
N PHE A 84 -2.96 1.08 2.02
CA PHE A 84 -3.01 1.99 3.16
C PHE A 84 -4.17 1.67 4.12
N CYS A 85 -5.32 1.26 3.58
CA CYS A 85 -6.44 0.79 4.38
C CYS A 85 -6.09 -0.45 5.21
N GLU A 86 -5.45 -1.46 4.60
CA GLU A 86 -5.03 -2.67 5.31
C GLU A 86 -3.95 -2.36 6.36
N LEU A 87 -2.99 -1.48 6.06
CA LEU A 87 -1.96 -1.08 7.02
C LEU A 87 -2.54 -0.38 8.24
N GLU A 88 -3.47 0.57 8.06
CA GLU A 88 -4.16 1.21 9.19
C GLU A 88 -5.01 0.21 9.98
N ARG A 89 -5.70 -0.71 9.29
CA ARG A 89 -6.54 -1.74 9.93
C ARG A 89 -5.72 -2.68 10.81
N ILE A 90 -4.53 -3.07 10.35
CA ILE A 90 -3.64 -3.99 11.06
C ILE A 90 -2.76 -3.24 12.08
N GLY A 91 -2.68 -1.91 11.96
CA GLY A 91 -1.86 -1.07 12.84
C GLY A 91 -0.35 -1.23 12.59
N ILE A 92 0.03 -1.45 11.33
CA ILE A 92 1.43 -1.52 10.92
C ILE A 92 1.84 -0.15 10.42
N TYR A 93 2.81 0.44 11.10
CA TYR A 93 3.41 1.72 10.77
C TYR A 93 4.90 1.51 10.53
N PRO A 94 5.57 2.39 9.78
CA PRO A 94 7.00 2.33 9.66
C PRO A 94 7.65 2.54 11.02
#